data_AF-A0A0F9E0H4-F1
#
_entry.id   AF-A0A0F9E0H4-F1
#
_cell.length_a   1.000
_cell.length_b   1.000
_cell.length_c   1.000
_cell.angle_alpha   90.00
_cell.angle_beta   90.00
_cell.angle_gamma   90.00
#
_symmetry.space_group_name_H-M   'P 1'
#
loop_
_entity.id
_entity.type
_entity.pdbx_description
1 polymer ?
#
loop_
_entity_poly.entity_id
_entity_poly.type
_entity_poly.pdbx_seq_one_letter_code
_entity_poly.pdbx_strand_id
1 'polypeptide(L)' 'MIKTIDIAWLGGILEGEGYFTLKQGKYPQIGLDMTSEDIV' A
#
# COMPACT_ATOMS: atom_id res chain seq x y z
N MET A 1 17.21 -7.00 -5.46
CA MET A 1 16.18 -7.66 -6.30
C MET A 1 14.99 -7.91 -5.39
N ILE A 2 13.82 -7.33 -5.69
CA ILE A 2 12.60 -7.56 -4.91
C ILE A 2 12.14 -9.00 -5.20
N LYS A 3 11.85 -9.79 -4.17
CA LYS A 3 11.36 -11.16 -4.35
C LYS A 3 9.86 -11.12 -4.59
N THR A 4 9.34 -12.09 -5.35
CA THR A 4 7.90 -12.22 -5.59
C THR A 4 7.10 -12.32 -4.28
N ILE A 5 7.68 -12.95 -3.25
CA ILE A 5 7.03 -13.05 -1.93
C ILE A 5 6.84 -11.68 -1.27
N ASP A 6 7.79 -10.75 -1.45
CA ASP A 6 7.69 -9.40 -0.90
C ASP A 6 6.56 -8.62 -1.59
N ILE A 7 6.38 -8.84 -2.89
CA ILE A 7 5.28 -8.25 -3.68
C ILE A 7 3.93 -8.84 -3.25
N ALA A 8 3.86 -10.16 -3.04
CA ALA A 8 2.64 -10.82 -2.59
C ALA A 8 2.24 -10.36 -1.19
N TRP A 9 3.21 -10.19 -0.29
CA TRP A 9 2.98 -9.65 1.05
C TRP A 9 2.48 -8.19 0.99
N LEU A 10 3.12 -7.34 0.18
CA LEU A 10 2.66 -5.97 -0.05
C LEU A 10 1.25 -5.93 -0.67
N GLY A 11 0.92 -6.86 -1.57
CA GLY A 11 -0.41 -6.97 -2.13
C GLY A 11 -1.47 -7.25 -1.06
N GLY A 12 -1.18 -8.16 -0.13
CA GLY A 12 -2.08 -8.49 0.97
C GLY A 12 -2.33 -7.31 1.93
N ILE A 13 -1.29 -6.56 2.30
CA ILE A 13 -1.47 -5.41 3.19
C ILE A 13 -2.24 -4.27 2.49
N LEU A 14 -1.98 -4.04 1.20
CA LEU A 14 -2.69 -3.02 0.43
C LEU A 14 -4.17 -3.37 0.20
N GLU A 15 -4.52 -4.66 0.12
CA GLU A 15 -5.91 -5.12 0.03
C GLU A 15 -6.67 -4.95 1.34
N GLY A 16 -6.02 -5.20 2.49
CA GLY A 16 -6.66 -5.11 3.80
C GLY A 16 -6.80 -3.70 4.35
N GLU A 17 -5.71 -2.92 4.27
CA GLU A 17 -5.57 -1.64 4.99
C GLU A 17 -5.17 -0.47 4.06
N GLY A 18 -4.79 -0.78 2.81
CA GLY A 18 -4.38 0.21 1.83
C GLY A 18 -5.56 0.91 1.15
N TYR A 19 -5.25 2.00 0.46
CA TYR A 19 -6.21 2.68 -0.40
C TYR A 19 -5.57 3.24 -1.67
N PHE A 20 -6.39 3.35 -2.71
CA PHE A 20 -6.03 3.98 -3.98
C PHE A 20 -6.92 5.19 -4.20
N THR A 21 -6.32 6.33 -4.52
CA THR A 21 -7.06 7.57 -4.78
C THR A 21 -6.64 8.23 -6.07
N LEU A 22 -7.63 8.77 -6.76
CA LEU A 22 -7.47 9.59 -7.96
C LEU A 22 -7.98 10.99 -7.62
N LYS A 23 -7.05 11.90 -7.33
CA LYS A 23 -7.39 13.30 -7.06
C LYS A 23 -7.29 14.11 -8.35
N GLN A 24 -8.39 14.76 -8.73
CA GLN A 24 -8.45 15.58 -9.94
C GLN A 24 -7.36 16.66 -9.92
N GLY A 25 -6.60 16.76 -11.01
CA GLY A 25 -5.45 17.67 -11.13
C GLY A 25 -4.18 17.19 -10.39
N LYS A 26 -4.14 15.94 -9.92
CA LYS A 26 -2.96 15.31 -9.33
C LYS A 26 -2.73 13.91 -9.90
N TYR A 27 -1.59 13.31 -9.53
CA TYR A 27 -1.25 11.93 -9.83
C TYR A 27 -2.07 10.94 -9.00
N PRO A 28 -2.27 9.71 -9.49
CA PRO A 28 -2.76 8.61 -8.67
C PRO A 28 -1.91 8.45 -7.43
N GLN A 29 -2.55 8.20 -6.28
CA GLN A 29 -1.86 7.97 -5.03
C GLN A 29 -2.27 6.61 -4.47
N ILE A 30 -1.28 5.93 -3.90
CA ILE A 30 -1.46 4.77 -3.05
C ILE A 30 -1.09 5.18 -1.63
N GLY A 31 -1.86 4.77 -0.65
CA GLY A 31 -1.60 5.05 0.75
C GLY A 31 -1.93 3.84 1.62
N LEU A 32 -1.39 3.85 2.83
CA LEU A 32 -1.64 2.89 3.89
C LEU A 32 -1.75 3.71 5.17
N ASP A 33 -2.88 3.59 5.86
CA ASP A 33 -3.08 4.22 7.16
C ASP A 33 -3.05 3.12 8.22
N MET A 34 -2.16 3.22 9.20
CA MET A 34 -1.97 2.15 10.18
C MET A 34 -1.58 2.68 11.56
N THR A 35 -2.09 2.01 12.60
CA THR A 35 -1.86 2.40 14.01
C THR A 35 -0.59 1.77 14.60
N SER A 36 -0.12 0.66 14.03
CA SER A 36 1.15 0.03 14.44
C SER A 36 2.33 0.78 13.85
N GLU A 37 3.32 1.15 14.65
CA GLU A 37 4.55 1.79 14.13
C GLU A 37 5.56 0.76 13.60
N ASP A 38 5.48 -0.49 14.10
CA ASP A 38 6.51 -1.51 13.88
C ASP A 38 6.29 -2.37 12.61
N ILE A 39 5.06 -2.48 12.14
CA ILE A 39 4.68 -3.41 11.04
C ILE A 39 4.10 -2.62 9.86
N VAL A 40 4.89 -1.83 9.14
CA VAL A 40 4.49 -1.28 7.83
C VAL A 40 4.92 -2.20 6.69
#